data_AF-A0A7V6XLK1-F1
#
_entry.id   AF-A0A7V6XLK1-F1
#
_cell.length_a   1.000
_cell.length_b   1.000
_cell.length_c   1.000
_cell.angle_alpha   90.00
_cell.angle_beta   90.00
_cell.angle_gamma   90.00
#
_symmetry.space_group_name_H-M   'P 1'
#
loop_
_entity.id
_entity.type
_entity.pdbx_description
1 polymer ?
#
loop_
_entity_poly.entity_id
_entity_poly.type
_entity_poly.pdbx_seq_one_letter_code
_entity_poly.pdbx_strand_id
1 'polypeptide(L)'
;HYARINGALGSVDANQGDMLLGWDTDQMPTNIYSTTLAMYEILKNGGLASGGLNFDAKVRRASFELDDLFYGHIAGMDAFAYGLKVAYKLLKSKELEEFVNERYASYRSGIGADIVAGKVGFKELEAYALKNPSITNHSGRQEMLEAIVNQYLIGG
;
A
#
# COMPACT_ATOMS: atom_id res chain seq x y z
N HIS A 1 -2.84 -4.42 1.36
CA HIS A 1 -2.39 -4.96 2.67
C HIS A 1 -3.20 -6.14 3.18
N TYR A 2 -4.49 -5.99 3.54
CA TYR A 2 -5.27 -7.05 4.22
C TYR A 2 -5.29 -8.40 3.47
N ALA A 3 -5.65 -8.40 2.19
CA ALA A 3 -5.68 -9.62 1.38
C ALA A 3 -4.28 -10.29 1.30
N ARG A 4 -3.22 -9.50 1.12
CA ARG A 4 -1.83 -9.99 1.03
C ARG A 4 -1.38 -10.70 2.31
N ILE A 5 -1.52 -10.08 3.47
CA ILE A 5 -1.02 -10.65 4.73
C ILE A 5 -1.79 -11.90 5.17
N ASN A 6 -2.99 -12.12 4.65
CA ASN A 6 -3.80 -13.30 4.88
C ASN A 6 -3.65 -14.36 3.76
N GLY A 7 -2.76 -14.17 2.79
CA GLY A 7 -2.59 -15.11 1.68
C GLY A 7 -3.80 -15.20 0.74
N ALA A 8 -4.64 -14.17 0.70
CA ALA A 8 -5.90 -14.12 -0.04
C ALA A 8 -5.86 -13.15 -1.25
N LEU A 9 -4.68 -12.63 -1.61
CA LEU A 9 -4.52 -11.78 -2.79
C LEU A 9 -4.32 -12.64 -4.06
N GLY A 10 -5.42 -13.02 -4.70
CA GLY A 10 -5.40 -13.85 -5.91
C GLY A 10 -5.32 -13.06 -7.22
N SER A 11 -6.22 -12.11 -7.40
CA SER A 11 -6.39 -11.27 -8.61
C SER A 11 -6.95 -9.90 -8.23
N VAL A 12 -6.98 -8.95 -9.16
CA VAL A 12 -7.52 -7.60 -8.94
C VAL A 12 -8.37 -7.16 -10.12
N ASP A 13 -9.54 -6.61 -9.83
CA ASP A 13 -10.31 -5.81 -10.78
C ASP A 13 -9.83 -4.36 -10.73
N ALA A 14 -9.33 -3.88 -11.86
CA ALA A 14 -8.66 -2.60 -12.05
C ALA A 14 -9.66 -1.54 -12.53
N ASN A 15 -10.37 -0.94 -11.58
CA ASN A 15 -11.23 0.22 -11.80
C ASN A 15 -10.97 1.29 -10.73
N GLN A 16 -11.74 2.37 -10.76
CA GLN A 16 -11.79 3.35 -9.70
C GLN A 16 -13.22 3.85 -9.47
N GLY A 17 -13.52 4.19 -8.21
CA GLY A 17 -14.76 4.85 -7.83
C GLY A 17 -14.64 6.37 -7.79
N ASP A 18 -15.73 7.02 -7.40
CA ASP A 18 -15.72 8.39 -6.88
C ASP A 18 -16.06 8.33 -5.39
N MET A 19 -15.15 8.80 -4.53
CA MET A 19 -15.32 8.72 -3.07
C MET A 19 -16.49 9.57 -2.54
N LEU A 20 -16.99 10.50 -3.34
CA LEU A 20 -18.15 11.33 -2.99
C LEU A 20 -19.48 10.71 -3.44
N LEU A 21 -19.45 9.58 -4.16
CA LEU A 21 -20.63 8.89 -4.67
C LEU A 21 -20.78 7.52 -4.00
N GLY A 22 -21.92 7.28 -3.36
CA GLY A 22 -22.19 6.05 -2.60
C GLY A 22 -22.61 4.84 -3.45
N TRP A 23 -22.32 4.85 -4.75
CA TRP A 23 -22.65 3.77 -5.68
C TRP A 23 -21.47 3.48 -6.61
N ASP A 24 -21.50 2.31 -7.25
CA ASP A 24 -20.40 1.87 -8.10
C ASP A 24 -20.36 2.61 -9.43
N THR A 25 -19.26 3.29 -9.70
CA THR A 25 -19.09 4.08 -10.92
C THR A 25 -18.28 3.35 -11.99
N ASP A 26 -17.52 2.30 -11.64
CA ASP A 26 -16.67 1.51 -12.55
C ASP A 26 -15.83 2.37 -13.50
N GLN A 27 -15.17 3.42 -13.01
CA GLN A 27 -14.35 4.27 -13.87
C GLN A 27 -13.07 3.56 -14.27
N MET A 28 -12.59 3.85 -15.49
CA MET A 28 -11.22 3.50 -15.86
C MET A 28 -10.24 4.12 -14.86
N PRO A 29 -9.23 3.38 -14.37
CA PRO A 29 -8.33 3.84 -13.32
C PRO A 29 -7.33 4.84 -13.88
N THR A 30 -7.34 6.08 -13.38
CA THR A 30 -6.46 7.15 -13.86
C THR A 30 -5.66 7.82 -12.73
N ASN A 31 -5.99 7.53 -11.48
CA ASN A 31 -5.27 8.07 -10.33
C ASN A 31 -3.96 7.29 -10.08
N ILE A 32 -2.84 7.94 -10.37
CA ILE A 32 -1.50 7.36 -10.23
C ILE A 32 -1.06 7.07 -8.79
N TYR A 33 -1.66 7.73 -7.79
CA TYR A 33 -1.40 7.38 -6.38
C TYR A 33 -1.99 6.00 -6.08
N SER A 34 -3.24 5.79 -6.49
CA SER A 34 -3.96 4.54 -6.28
C SER A 34 -3.28 3.38 -6.99
N THR A 35 -2.90 3.54 -8.28
CA THR A 35 -2.21 2.47 -9.02
C THR A 35 -0.82 2.19 -8.44
N THR A 36 -0.07 3.21 -8.03
CA THR A 36 1.24 3.03 -7.37
C THR A 36 1.10 2.22 -6.08
N LEU A 37 0.21 2.63 -5.17
CA LEU A 37 0.03 1.95 -3.88
C LEU A 37 -0.58 0.55 -4.03
N ALA A 38 -1.44 0.33 -5.02
CA ALA A 38 -1.93 -1.00 -5.37
C ALA A 38 -0.81 -1.91 -5.87
N MET A 39 -0.01 -1.43 -6.83
CA MET A 39 1.13 -2.19 -7.35
C MET A 39 2.21 -2.45 -6.31
N TYR A 40 2.38 -1.54 -5.34
CA TYR A 40 3.29 -1.73 -4.20
C TYR A 40 2.92 -2.99 -3.39
N GLU A 41 1.63 -3.15 -3.07
CA GLU A 41 1.14 -4.34 -2.37
C GLU A 41 1.22 -5.61 -3.22
N ILE A 42 0.93 -5.52 -4.52
CA ILE A 42 1.06 -6.65 -5.46
C ILE A 42 2.52 -7.11 -5.53
N LEU A 43 3.47 -6.19 -5.64
CA LEU A 43 4.89 -6.52 -5.65
C LEU A 43 5.36 -7.14 -4.33
N LYS A 44 4.90 -6.62 -3.18
CA LYS A 44 5.16 -7.24 -1.86
C LYS A 44 4.55 -8.63 -1.70
N ASN A 45 3.52 -8.96 -2.48
CA ASN A 45 2.92 -10.30 -2.54
C ASN A 45 3.75 -11.28 -3.40
N GLY A 46 4.80 -10.81 -4.08
CA GLY A 46 5.50 -11.60 -5.09
C GLY A 46 4.78 -11.61 -6.45
N GLY A 47 3.84 -10.70 -6.67
CA GLY A 47 3.00 -10.62 -7.86
C GLY A 47 1.55 -11.02 -7.61
N LEU A 48 0.77 -11.10 -8.70
CA LEU A 48 -0.54 -11.76 -8.73
C LEU A 48 -0.29 -13.20 -9.15
N ALA A 49 -0.88 -14.18 -8.44
CA ALA A 49 -0.58 -15.60 -8.63
C ALA A 49 -0.96 -16.10 -10.03
N SER A 50 -2.08 -16.81 -10.19
CA SER A 50 -2.67 -17.10 -11.50
C SER A 50 -3.61 -15.98 -11.97
N GLY A 51 -3.74 -14.90 -11.20
CA GLY A 51 -4.60 -13.76 -11.50
C GLY A 51 -3.93 -12.69 -12.36
N GLY A 52 -4.63 -11.57 -12.53
CA GLY A 52 -4.17 -10.43 -13.31
C GLY A 52 -4.90 -9.15 -12.93
N LEU A 53 -4.66 -8.10 -13.72
CA LEU A 53 -5.41 -6.85 -13.66
C LEU A 53 -6.53 -6.91 -14.69
N ASN A 54 -7.73 -7.28 -14.24
CA ASN A 54 -8.92 -7.30 -15.09
C ASN A 54 -9.57 -5.91 -15.11
N PHE A 55 -9.73 -5.28 -16.27
CA PHE A 55 -10.40 -3.98 -16.36
C PHE A 55 -11.92 -4.15 -16.27
N ASP A 56 -12.43 -4.38 -15.06
CA ASP A 56 -13.87 -4.30 -14.75
C ASP A 56 -14.31 -2.84 -14.63
N ALA A 57 -14.18 -2.14 -15.75
CA ALA A 57 -14.38 -0.70 -15.87
C ALA A 57 -15.16 -0.38 -17.15
N LYS A 58 -15.90 0.72 -17.13
CA LYS A 58 -16.71 1.18 -18.26
C LYS A 58 -16.39 2.63 -18.62
N VAL A 59 -16.51 2.94 -19.91
CA VAL A 59 -16.52 4.32 -20.38
C VAL A 59 -17.67 5.11 -19.77
N ARG A 60 -17.54 6.43 -19.69
CA ARG A 60 -18.61 7.28 -19.18
C ARG A 60 -19.76 7.28 -20.17
N ARG A 61 -21.00 7.50 -19.69
CA ARG A 61 -22.19 7.55 -20.56
C ARG A 61 -22.07 8.57 -21.71
N ALA A 62 -21.31 9.64 -21.50
CA ALA A 62 -21.05 10.67 -22.51
C ALA A 62 -19.88 10.33 -23.45
N SER A 63 -19.05 9.34 -23.11
CA SER A 63 -17.97 8.79 -23.92
C SER A 63 -18.49 7.55 -24.64
N PHE A 64 -19.34 7.76 -25.64
CA PHE A 64 -20.13 6.72 -26.31
C PHE A 64 -19.61 6.37 -27.70
N GLU A 65 -18.55 7.01 -28.17
CA GLU A 65 -17.94 6.69 -29.45
C GLU A 65 -17.06 5.44 -29.31
N LEU A 66 -16.88 4.70 -30.41
CA LEU A 66 -16.12 3.45 -30.36
C LEU A 66 -14.67 3.67 -29.91
N ASP A 67 -14.09 4.80 -30.31
CA ASP A 67 -12.72 5.19 -29.95
C ASP A 67 -12.55 5.40 -28.44
N ASP A 68 -13.61 5.78 -27.72
CA ASP A 68 -13.57 5.97 -26.27
C ASP A 68 -13.26 4.67 -25.51
N LEU A 69 -13.63 3.52 -26.06
CA LEU A 69 -13.23 2.23 -25.49
C LEU A 69 -11.70 2.10 -25.48
N PHE A 70 -11.04 2.51 -26.56
CA PHE A 70 -9.59 2.46 -26.67
C PHE A 70 -8.93 3.49 -25.76
N TYR A 71 -9.40 4.74 -25.78
CA TYR A 71 -8.88 5.78 -24.89
C TYR A 71 -9.00 5.39 -23.41
N GLY A 72 -10.12 4.80 -23.01
CA GLY A 72 -10.34 4.31 -21.64
C GLY A 72 -9.32 3.23 -21.22
N HIS A 73 -9.13 2.21 -22.06
CA HIS A 73 -8.18 1.13 -21.77
C HIS A 73 -6.73 1.62 -21.80
N ILE A 74 -6.35 2.47 -22.75
CA ILE A 74 -5.02 3.07 -22.81
C ILE A 74 -4.73 3.84 -21.50
N ALA A 75 -5.68 4.68 -21.06
CA ALA A 75 -5.52 5.43 -19.83
C ALA A 75 -5.35 4.51 -18.60
N GLY A 76 -6.15 3.45 -18.50
CA GLY A 76 -6.04 2.47 -17.43
C GLY A 76 -4.71 1.69 -17.43
N MET A 77 -4.30 1.21 -18.61
CA MET A 77 -3.06 0.46 -18.80
C MET A 77 -1.84 1.32 -18.50
N ASP A 78 -1.81 2.56 -18.99
CA ASP A 78 -0.70 3.49 -18.73
C ASP A 78 -0.62 3.89 -17.25
N ALA A 79 -1.76 4.14 -16.59
CA ALA A 79 -1.78 4.46 -15.16
C ALA A 79 -1.22 3.31 -14.30
N PHE A 80 -1.57 2.06 -14.62
CA PHE A 80 -1.03 0.88 -13.93
C PHE A 80 0.43 0.59 -14.29
N ALA A 81 0.83 0.75 -15.56
CA ALA A 81 2.22 0.60 -15.97
C ALA A 81 3.13 1.64 -15.30
N TYR A 82 2.68 2.89 -15.22
CA TYR A 82 3.35 3.94 -14.48
C TYR A 82 3.44 3.61 -12.98
N GLY A 83 2.30 3.24 -12.38
CA GLY A 83 2.23 2.86 -10.97
C GLY A 83 3.16 1.69 -10.62
N LEU A 84 3.27 0.69 -11.50
CA LEU A 84 4.22 -0.42 -11.36
C LEU A 84 5.67 0.06 -11.31
N LYS A 85 6.07 0.94 -12.23
CA LYS A 85 7.44 1.47 -12.28
C LYS A 85 7.79 2.25 -11.01
N VAL A 86 6.87 3.09 -10.53
CA VAL A 86 7.06 3.88 -9.30
C VAL A 86 7.11 2.98 -8.08
N ALA A 87 6.14 2.06 -7.94
CA ALA A 87 6.09 1.10 -6.84
C ALA A 87 7.35 0.25 -6.75
N TYR A 88 7.86 -0.21 -7.90
CA TYR A 88 9.11 -0.95 -7.97
C TYR A 88 10.30 -0.14 -7.46
N LYS A 89 10.42 1.14 -7.87
CA LYS A 89 11.47 2.04 -7.38
C LYS A 89 11.37 2.28 -5.87
N LEU A 90 10.17 2.54 -5.35
CA LEU A 90 9.91 2.73 -3.91
C LEU A 90 10.27 1.48 -3.09
N LEU A 91 9.94 0.29 -3.58
CA LEU A 91 10.33 -0.96 -2.90
C LEU A 91 11.83 -1.19 -2.97
N LYS A 92 12.46 -0.88 -4.10
CA LYS A 92 13.89 -1.03 -4.28
C LYS A 92 14.69 -0.08 -3.39
N SER A 93 14.21 1.16 -3.19
CA SER A 93 14.88 2.13 -2.31
C SER A 93 14.78 1.77 -0.83
N LYS A 94 13.73 1.03 -0.46
CA LYS A 94 13.41 0.62 0.91
C LYS A 94 13.13 1.76 1.88
N GLU A 95 13.02 3.02 1.45
CA GLU A 95 12.86 4.16 2.38
C GLU A 95 11.62 4.01 3.28
N LEU A 96 10.50 3.54 2.72
CA LEU A 96 9.30 3.24 3.52
C LEU A 96 9.50 2.01 4.42
N GLU A 97 10.16 0.97 3.91
CA GLU A 97 10.38 -0.28 4.64
C GLU A 97 11.36 -0.09 5.80
N GLU A 98 12.41 0.70 5.61
CA GLU A 98 13.39 1.07 6.63
C GLU A 98 12.76 1.92 7.72
N PHE A 99 11.89 2.87 7.36
CA PHE A 99 11.13 3.62 8.36
C PHE A 99 10.27 2.71 9.23
N VAL A 100 9.54 1.76 8.63
CA VAL A 100 8.73 0.78 9.38
C VAL A 100 9.63 -0.11 10.24
N ASN A 101 10.73 -0.61 9.69
CA ASN A 101 11.68 -1.45 10.42
C ASN A 101 12.25 -0.73 11.64
N GLU A 102 12.62 0.54 11.51
CA GLU A 102 13.14 1.36 12.61
C GLU A 102 12.05 1.65 13.65
N ARG A 103 10.84 2.02 13.19
CA ARG A 103 9.70 2.31 14.06
C ARG A 103 9.34 1.15 15.00
N TYR A 104 9.51 -0.09 14.55
CA TYR A 104 9.22 -1.29 15.31
C TYR A 104 10.48 -2.00 15.85
N ALA A 105 11.64 -1.31 15.90
CA ALA A 105 12.90 -1.90 16.34
C ALA A 105 12.88 -2.45 17.78
N SER A 106 12.09 -1.85 18.67
CA SER A 106 11.97 -2.27 20.07
C SER A 106 11.41 -3.69 20.25
N TYR A 107 10.70 -4.23 19.25
CA TYR A 107 10.20 -5.61 19.29
C TYR A 107 11.24 -6.66 18.89
N ARG A 108 12.45 -6.24 18.50
CA ARG A 108 13.56 -7.14 18.14
C ARG A 108 14.60 -7.30 19.25
N SER A 109 14.46 -6.59 20.37
CA SER A 109 15.39 -6.64 21.49
C SER A 109 14.67 -6.43 22.83
N GLY A 110 15.38 -6.72 23.93
CA GLY A 110 14.88 -6.51 25.29
C GLY A 110 13.49 -7.11 25.54
N ILE A 111 12.65 -6.37 26.27
CA ILE A 111 11.30 -6.81 26.62
C ILE A 111 10.41 -7.06 25.40
N GLY A 112 10.61 -6.33 24.29
CA GLY A 112 9.81 -6.48 23.09
C GLY A 112 10.06 -7.81 22.37
N ALA A 113 11.31 -8.28 22.35
CA ALA A 113 11.64 -9.61 21.83
C ALA A 113 11.00 -10.72 22.69
N ASP A 114 10.98 -10.54 24.01
CA ASP A 114 10.36 -11.50 24.93
C ASP A 114 8.83 -11.55 24.77
N ILE A 115 8.19 -10.40 24.49
CA ILE A 115 6.76 -10.32 24.16
C ILE A 115 6.47 -11.15 22.90
N VAL A 116 7.21 -10.91 21.81
CA VAL A 116 6.99 -11.61 20.53
C VAL A 116 7.25 -13.11 20.66
N ALA A 117 8.23 -13.50 21.47
CA ALA A 117 8.55 -14.90 21.74
C ALA A 117 7.60 -15.57 22.76
N GLY A 118 6.65 -14.84 23.35
CA GLY A 118 5.72 -15.38 24.34
C GLY A 118 6.37 -15.78 25.67
N LYS A 119 7.51 -15.18 26.02
CA LYS A 119 8.28 -15.51 27.24
C LYS A 119 7.82 -14.76 28.49
N VAL A 120 7.05 -13.69 28.31
CA VAL A 120 6.56 -12.83 29.39
C VAL A 120 5.04 -12.79 29.37
N GLY A 121 4.45 -12.73 30.56
CA GLY A 121 3.02 -12.50 30.77
C GLY A 121 2.79 -11.19 31.51
N PHE A 122 1.57 -11.01 32.04
CA PHE A 122 1.19 -9.76 32.70
C PHE A 122 2.05 -9.44 33.94
N LYS A 123 2.51 -10.45 34.69
CA LYS A 123 3.31 -10.23 35.91
C LYS A 123 4.68 -9.62 35.58
N GLU A 124 5.36 -10.16 34.57
CA GLU A 124 6.67 -9.67 34.15
C GLU A 124 6.57 -8.28 33.50
N LEU A 125 5.51 -8.07 32.71
CA LEU A 125 5.24 -6.78 32.06
C LEU A 125 4.88 -5.69 33.08
N GLU A 126 4.09 -6.00 34.11
CA GLU A 126 3.82 -5.09 35.22
C GLU A 126 5.11 -4.68 35.94
N ALA A 127 5.94 -5.66 36.31
CA ALA A 127 7.21 -5.39 36.96
C ALA A 127 8.17 -4.57 36.08
N TYR A 128 8.16 -4.79 34.76
CA TYR A 128 8.92 -3.99 33.81
C TYR A 128 8.40 -2.54 33.75
N ALA A 129 7.09 -2.35 33.66
CA ALA A 129 6.46 -1.03 33.59
C ALA A 129 6.74 -0.20 34.85
N LEU A 130 6.66 -0.81 36.04
CA LEU A 130 6.96 -0.13 37.31
C LEU A 130 8.41 0.37 37.41
N LYS A 131 9.35 -0.30 36.72
CA LYS A 131 10.77 0.09 36.67
C LYS A 131 11.09 1.13 35.59
N ASN A 132 10.17 1.37 34.65
CA ASN A 132 10.36 2.27 33.51
C ASN A 132 9.27 3.36 33.48
N PRO A 133 9.31 4.35 34.39
CA PRO A 133 8.24 5.32 34.57
C PRO A 133 8.11 6.36 33.43
N SER A 134 9.12 6.45 32.57
CA SER A 134 9.11 7.36 31.41
C SER A 134 9.16 6.56 30.12
N ILE A 135 8.25 6.88 29.19
CA ILE A 135 8.17 6.27 27.87
C ILE A 135 8.45 7.36 26.84
N THR A 136 9.47 7.16 26.01
CA THR A 136 9.76 8.05 24.89
C THR A 136 9.22 7.43 23.62
N ASN A 137 8.32 8.16 22.94
CA ASN A 137 7.81 7.79 21.62
C ASN A 137 8.50 8.60 20.52
N HIS A 138 8.48 8.08 19.30
CA HIS A 138 9.01 8.75 18.12
C HIS A 138 7.89 9.08 17.11
N SER A 139 8.06 10.21 16.40
CA SER A 139 7.12 10.71 15.39
C SER A 139 6.80 9.66 14.32
N GLY A 140 5.55 9.69 13.82
CA GLY A 140 5.09 8.85 12.70
C GLY A 140 5.55 9.33 11.32
N ARG A 141 6.08 10.56 11.21
CA ARG A 141 6.63 11.13 9.97
C ARG A 141 5.69 11.07 8.76
N GLN A 142 4.38 11.17 8.95
CA GLN A 142 3.39 11.01 7.88
C GLN A 142 3.66 11.95 6.69
N GLU A 143 3.83 13.24 6.95
CA GLU A 143 4.03 14.26 5.91
C GLU A 143 5.33 14.04 5.14
N MET A 144 6.37 13.54 5.82
CA MET A 144 7.65 13.17 5.20
C MET A 144 7.50 11.94 4.30
N LEU A 145 6.74 10.93 4.73
CA LEU A 145 6.50 9.72 3.94
C LEU A 145 5.62 10.01 2.72
N GLU A 146 4.60 10.85 2.87
CA GLU A 146 3.80 11.35 1.75
C GLU A 146 4.66 12.14 0.76
N ALA A 147 5.58 12.98 1.26
CA ALA A 147 6.54 13.70 0.40
C ALA A 147 7.49 12.75 -0.35
N ILE A 148 7.95 11.66 0.27
CA ILE A 148 8.74 10.63 -0.41
C ILE A 148 7.92 10.01 -1.55
N VAL A 149 6.67 9.60 -1.29
CA VAL A 149 5.81 9.07 -2.36
C VAL A 149 5.67 10.07 -3.52
N ASN A 150 5.46 11.36 -3.21
CA ASN A 150 5.40 12.41 -4.22
C ASN A 150 6.70 12.56 -5.01
N GLN A 151 7.86 12.46 -4.37
CA GLN A 151 9.16 12.54 -5.04
C GLN A 151 9.32 11.42 -6.08
N TYR A 152 8.87 10.20 -5.78
CA TYR A 152 8.94 9.09 -6.73
C TYR A 152 7.88 9.18 -7.85
N LEU A 153 6.74 9.81 -7.57
CA LEU A 153 5.69 10.11 -8.56
C LEU A 153 6.05 11.26 -9.50
N ILE A 154 6.92 12.18 -9.11
CA ILE A 154 7.26 13.36 -9.93
C ILE A 154 8.65 13.23 -10.56
N GLY A 155 9.62 12.74 -9.79
CA GLY A 155 11.03 12.66 -10.15
C GLY A 155 11.42 11.36 -10.87
N GLY A 156 10.50 10.78 -11.65
CA GLY A 156 10.71 9.53 -12.40
C GLY A 156 11.93 9.55 -13.32
#